data_AF-A0A506U5T0-F1
#
_entry.id   AF-A0A506U5T0-F1
#
_cell.length_a   1.000
_cell.length_b   1.000
_cell.length_c   1.000
_cell.angle_alpha   90.00
_cell.angle_beta   90.00
_cell.angle_gamma   90.00
#
_symmetry.space_group_name_H-M   'P 1'
#
loop_
_entity.id
_entity.type
_entity.pdbx_description
1 polymer ?
#
loop_
_entity_poly.entity_id
_entity_poly.type
_entity_poly.pdbx_seq_one_letter_code
_entity_poly.pdbx_strand_id
1 'polypeptide(L)'
;MPEPSLTGDDFTQADEPVALFERWLKDAEESEPNDPSAVALSTVDADGLPDVRMVLLKAYDQRGFVFYTNFESAKGLQLLSTGKAAMCFHWKSRRRQVRLRGRVEEVTKAEADAYFASRARGSRIGAWASAQSRPLEKRSVLEDAVAELEKQYPEGEVPRPPHWSGFRIVPVQIEFWQDGAYRLHDRIVFSRGDENEEWTKQRLYP
;
A
#
# COMPACT_ATOMS: atom_id res chain seq x y z
N MET A 1 -4.67 -28.15 -21.41
CA MET A 1 -4.86 -26.87 -20.70
C MET A 1 -6.35 -26.60 -20.74
N PRO A 2 -7.07 -26.51 -19.62
CA PRO A 2 -8.48 -26.14 -19.66
C PRO A 2 -8.58 -24.73 -20.25
N GLU A 3 -9.53 -24.55 -21.17
CA GLU A 3 -9.87 -23.23 -21.72
C GLU A 3 -10.24 -22.29 -20.57
N PRO A 4 -9.78 -21.02 -20.57
CA PRO A 4 -10.24 -20.07 -19.57
C PRO A 4 -11.75 -19.93 -19.75
N SER A 5 -12.51 -20.27 -18.70
CA SER A 5 -13.96 -20.17 -18.78
C SER A 5 -14.34 -18.71 -19.00
N LEU A 6 -15.14 -18.45 -20.04
CA LEU A 6 -15.75 -17.15 -20.33
C LEU A 6 -16.87 -16.78 -19.33
N THR A 7 -16.81 -17.33 -18.11
CA THR A 7 -17.88 -17.23 -17.10
C THR A 7 -17.43 -16.54 -15.82
N GLY A 8 -16.24 -15.95 -15.79
CA GLY A 8 -15.90 -14.92 -14.82
C GLY A 8 -16.48 -13.59 -15.30
N ASP A 9 -17.18 -12.89 -14.43
CA ASP A 9 -17.70 -11.53 -14.64
C ASP A 9 -16.67 -10.67 -15.40
N ASP A 10 -17.02 -10.18 -16.60
CA ASP A 10 -16.10 -9.41 -17.45
C ASP A 10 -15.76 -8.10 -16.74
N PHE A 11 -14.62 -8.08 -16.04
CA PHE A 11 -14.18 -6.94 -15.24
C PHE A 11 -14.02 -5.67 -16.08
N THR A 12 -13.89 -5.79 -17.41
CA THR A 12 -13.77 -4.64 -18.31
C THR A 12 -15.06 -3.80 -18.38
N GLN A 13 -16.19 -4.36 -17.97
CA GLN A 13 -17.47 -3.65 -17.84
C GLN A 13 -17.60 -2.86 -16.54
N ALA A 14 -16.72 -3.05 -15.55
CA ALA A 14 -16.81 -2.33 -14.27
C ALA A 14 -16.70 -0.81 -14.47
N ASP A 15 -17.53 -0.02 -13.79
CA ASP A 15 -17.52 1.45 -13.87
C ASP A 15 -16.85 2.10 -12.65
N GLU A 16 -16.83 1.40 -11.52
CA GLU A 16 -16.30 1.90 -10.24
C GLU A 16 -14.95 1.25 -9.90
N PRO A 17 -13.82 1.97 -10.01
CA PRO A 17 -12.50 1.37 -9.82
C PRO A 17 -12.27 0.89 -8.38
N VAL A 18 -12.73 1.63 -7.38
CA VAL A 18 -12.53 1.23 -5.97
C VAL A 18 -13.33 -0.03 -5.63
N ALA A 19 -14.57 -0.14 -6.15
CA ALA A 19 -15.38 -1.34 -5.98
C ALA A 19 -14.79 -2.55 -6.73
N LEU A 20 -14.17 -2.33 -7.90
CA LEU A 20 -13.46 -3.41 -8.60
C LEU A 20 -12.21 -3.86 -7.82
N PHE A 21 -11.45 -2.91 -7.26
CA PHE A 21 -10.30 -3.22 -6.40
C PHE A 21 -10.72 -4.06 -5.18
N GLU A 22 -11.81 -3.67 -4.49
CA GLU A 22 -12.34 -4.41 -3.34
C GLU A 22 -12.65 -5.87 -3.72
N ARG A 23 -13.35 -6.10 -4.84
CA ARG A 23 -13.64 -7.45 -5.33
C ARG A 23 -12.36 -8.24 -5.62
N TRP A 24 -11.37 -7.62 -6.27
CA TRP A 24 -10.12 -8.31 -6.60
C TRP A 24 -9.24 -8.60 -5.38
N LEU A 25 -9.23 -7.70 -4.39
CA LEU A 25 -8.52 -7.93 -3.13
C LEU A 25 -9.17 -9.09 -2.36
N LYS A 26 -10.51 -9.15 -2.28
CA LYS A 26 -11.22 -10.26 -1.65
C LYS A 26 -10.91 -11.61 -2.32
N ASP A 27 -10.90 -11.63 -3.65
CA ASP A 27 -10.49 -12.81 -4.42
C ASP A 27 -9.03 -13.24 -4.13
N ALA A 28 -8.15 -12.27 -3.88
CA ALA A 28 -6.76 -12.53 -3.51
C ALA A 28 -6.64 -13.04 -2.07
N GLU A 29 -7.47 -12.56 -1.14
CA GLU A 29 -7.53 -13.06 0.24
C GLU A 29 -7.89 -14.54 0.33
N GLU A 30 -8.67 -15.05 -0.62
CA GLU A 30 -9.06 -16.46 -0.67
C GLU A 30 -7.95 -17.38 -1.21
N SER A 31 -6.90 -16.85 -1.85
CA SER A 31 -6.03 -17.66 -2.72
C SER A 31 -4.53 -17.34 -2.65
N GLU A 32 -4.12 -16.14 -2.23
CA GLU A 32 -2.72 -15.79 -2.08
C GLU A 32 -2.12 -16.48 -0.85
N PRO A 33 -0.92 -17.07 -0.95
CA PRO A 33 -0.34 -17.86 0.13
C PRO A 33 0.09 -17.03 1.33
N ASN A 34 0.34 -15.73 1.14
CA ASN A 34 0.67 -14.81 2.22
C ASN A 34 0.35 -13.36 1.82
N ASP A 35 -0.08 -12.57 2.81
CA ASP A 35 -0.24 -11.11 2.74
C ASP A 35 -0.86 -10.59 1.41
N PRO A 36 -2.14 -10.87 1.11
CA PRO A 36 -2.82 -10.36 -0.09
C PRO A 36 -2.82 -8.83 -0.20
N SER A 37 -2.65 -8.13 0.93
CA SER A 37 -2.52 -6.67 1.01
C SER A 37 -1.09 -6.14 0.76
N ALA A 38 -0.10 -7.03 0.55
CA ALA A 38 1.27 -6.63 0.24
C ALA A 38 1.33 -5.94 -1.12
N VAL A 39 2.01 -4.80 -1.14
CA VAL A 39 2.06 -3.91 -2.30
C VAL A 39 3.44 -3.30 -2.46
N ALA A 40 3.92 -3.26 -3.70
CA ALA A 40 5.14 -2.52 -4.02
C ALA A 40 4.80 -1.02 -4.08
N LEU A 41 5.33 -0.26 -3.14
CA LEU A 41 5.21 1.19 -3.08
C LEU A 41 6.40 1.85 -3.76
N SER A 42 6.14 2.57 -4.84
CA SER A 42 7.11 3.44 -5.50
C SER A 42 6.95 4.88 -5.00
N THR A 43 8.08 5.51 -4.70
CA THR A 43 8.21 6.93 -4.37
C THR A 43 9.35 7.52 -5.18
N VAL A 44 9.53 8.82 -5.11
CA VAL A 44 10.57 9.54 -5.83
C VAL A 44 11.21 10.56 -4.88
N ASP A 45 12.53 10.73 -4.95
CA ASP A 45 13.19 11.78 -4.20
C ASP A 45 13.08 13.16 -4.87
N ALA A 46 13.65 14.18 -4.24
CA ALA A 46 13.58 15.55 -4.72
C ALA A 46 14.28 15.76 -6.08
N ASP A 47 15.23 14.90 -6.44
CA ASP A 47 15.97 14.97 -7.70
C ASP A 47 15.28 14.18 -8.82
N GLY A 48 14.19 13.47 -8.51
CA GLY A 48 13.45 12.66 -9.48
C GLY A 48 13.91 11.20 -9.57
N LEU A 49 14.79 10.74 -8.67
CA LEU A 49 15.25 9.34 -8.66
C LEU A 49 14.19 8.45 -7.97
N PRO A 50 13.68 7.40 -8.65
CA PRO A 50 12.66 6.54 -8.09
C PRO A 50 13.24 5.54 -7.08
N ASP A 51 12.43 5.19 -6.08
CA ASP A 51 12.72 4.14 -5.11
C ASP A 51 11.48 3.26 -4.92
N VAL A 52 11.67 1.98 -4.57
CA VAL A 52 10.60 0.98 -4.45
C VAL A 52 10.87 0.00 -3.32
N ARG A 53 9.81 -0.31 -2.56
CA ARG A 53 9.84 -1.32 -1.49
C ARG A 53 8.45 -1.88 -1.22
N MET A 54 8.39 -3.03 -0.56
CA MET A 54 7.13 -3.59 -0.10
C MET A 54 6.59 -2.83 1.12
N VAL A 55 5.28 -2.59 1.12
CA VAL A 55 4.50 -2.19 2.29
C VAL A 55 3.21 -3.01 2.32
N LEU A 56 2.41 -2.84 3.36
CA LEU A 56 1.09 -3.44 3.46
C LEU A 56 0.03 -2.34 3.33
N LEU A 57 -0.96 -2.54 2.45
CA LEU A 57 -2.18 -1.74 2.47
C LEU A 57 -2.93 -2.00 3.78
N LYS A 58 -3.43 -0.96 4.44
CA LYS A 58 -4.09 -1.07 5.75
C LYS A 58 -5.52 -0.53 5.78
N ALA A 59 -5.84 0.40 4.90
CA ALA A 59 -7.21 0.82 4.67
C ALA A 59 -7.33 1.33 3.23
N TYR A 60 -8.54 1.31 2.69
CA TYR A 60 -8.87 1.95 1.43
C TYR A 60 -10.34 2.35 1.46
N ASP A 61 -10.66 3.45 0.80
CA ASP A 61 -12.02 3.93 0.57
C ASP A 61 -12.02 4.84 -0.68
N GLN A 62 -13.11 5.54 -0.94
CA GLN A 62 -13.23 6.46 -2.08
C GLN A 62 -12.22 7.62 -2.06
N ARG A 63 -11.67 7.95 -0.88
CA ARG A 63 -10.63 8.99 -0.73
C ARG A 63 -9.27 8.47 -1.16
N GLY A 64 -8.98 7.18 -0.97
CA GLY A 64 -7.75 6.57 -1.45
C GLY A 64 -7.22 5.41 -0.62
N PHE A 65 -5.93 5.13 -0.78
CA PHE A 65 -5.26 3.91 -0.31
C PHE A 65 -4.24 4.23 0.78
N VAL A 66 -4.40 3.64 1.96
CA VAL A 66 -3.67 4.01 3.17
C VAL A 66 -2.67 2.92 3.57
N PHE A 67 -1.43 3.35 3.85
CA PHE A 67 -0.40 2.54 4.50
C PHE A 67 0.27 3.35 5.63
N TYR A 68 0.87 2.66 6.60
CA TYR A 68 1.49 3.31 7.76
C TYR A 68 2.99 3.05 7.80
N THR A 69 3.75 4.07 8.23
CA THR A 69 5.21 4.03 8.17
C THR A 69 5.86 5.04 9.13
N ASN A 70 7.20 5.03 9.15
CA ASN A 70 8.00 6.05 9.83
C ASN A 70 8.29 7.21 8.86
N PHE A 71 7.91 8.44 9.24
CA PHE A 71 8.12 9.67 8.46
C PHE A 71 9.60 10.02 8.26
N GLU A 72 10.49 9.56 9.14
CA GLU A 72 11.94 9.76 9.03
C GLU A 72 12.64 8.72 8.16
N SER A 73 11.92 7.70 7.69
CA SER A 73 12.46 6.69 6.77
C SER A 73 12.70 7.27 5.38
N ALA A 74 13.48 6.57 4.54
CA ALA A 74 13.74 7.01 3.16
C ALA A 74 12.44 7.32 2.39
N LYS A 75 11.45 6.42 2.45
CA LYS A 75 10.14 6.63 1.81
C LYS A 75 9.36 7.79 2.45
N GLY A 76 9.46 7.96 3.78
CA GLY A 76 8.76 9.03 4.49
C GLY A 76 9.27 10.40 4.05
N LEU A 77 10.59 10.57 4.01
CA LEU A 77 11.24 11.80 3.55
C LEU A 77 10.92 12.10 2.08
N GLN A 78 10.95 11.10 1.20
CA GLN A 78 10.59 11.23 -0.21
C GLN A 78 9.12 11.64 -0.41
N LEU A 79 8.21 11.09 0.39
CA LEU A 79 6.78 11.40 0.32
C LEU A 79 6.48 12.80 0.83
N LEU A 80 7.09 13.19 1.95
CA LEU A 80 6.95 14.53 2.53
C LEU A 80 7.52 15.63 1.61
N SER A 81 8.53 15.31 0.81
CA SER A 81 9.11 16.27 -0.13
C SER A 81 8.37 16.35 -1.47
N THR A 82 7.92 15.23 -2.03
CA THR A 82 7.38 15.19 -3.40
C THR A 82 5.86 15.04 -3.47
N GLY A 83 5.22 14.54 -2.41
CA GLY A 83 3.78 14.35 -2.34
C GLY A 83 3.21 13.40 -3.40
N LYS A 84 4.02 12.47 -3.95
CA LYS A 84 3.61 11.58 -5.05
C LYS A 84 4.04 10.14 -4.78
N ALA A 85 3.17 9.20 -5.13
CA ALA A 85 3.47 7.78 -5.03
C ALA A 85 2.69 6.94 -6.04
N ALA A 86 3.16 5.71 -6.23
CA ALA A 86 2.45 4.67 -6.93
C ALA A 86 2.48 3.35 -6.12
N MET A 87 1.45 2.55 -6.29
CA MET A 87 1.33 1.21 -5.72
C MET A 87 1.13 0.19 -6.85
N CYS A 88 1.77 -0.97 -6.72
CA CYS A 88 1.59 -2.11 -7.61
C CYS A 88 1.30 -3.37 -6.79
N PHE A 89 0.06 -3.84 -6.89
CA PHE A 89 -0.39 -5.13 -6.38
C PHE A 89 -0.17 -6.17 -7.46
N HIS A 90 0.35 -7.34 -7.08
CA HIS A 90 0.54 -8.45 -8.00
C HIS A 90 0.17 -9.76 -7.33
N TRP A 91 -1.01 -10.28 -7.69
CA TRP A 91 -1.55 -11.52 -7.17
C TRP A 91 -1.28 -12.62 -8.18
N LYS A 92 -0.20 -13.37 -7.94
CA LYS A 92 0.28 -14.42 -8.85
C LYS A 92 -0.69 -15.59 -8.95
N SER A 93 -1.37 -15.94 -7.87
CA SER A 93 -2.34 -17.04 -7.85
C SER A 93 -3.55 -16.73 -8.73
N ARG A 94 -3.92 -15.45 -8.82
CA ARG A 94 -5.03 -14.92 -9.64
C ARG A 94 -4.60 -14.43 -11.01
N ARG A 95 -3.28 -14.31 -11.25
CA ARG A 95 -2.68 -13.71 -12.44
C ARG A 95 -3.23 -12.31 -12.72
N ARG A 96 -3.35 -11.53 -11.65
CA ARG A 96 -3.91 -10.18 -11.63
C ARG A 96 -2.88 -9.18 -11.16
N GLN A 97 -2.96 -7.98 -11.70
CA GLN A 97 -2.21 -6.83 -11.24
C GLN A 97 -3.13 -5.62 -11.13
N VAL A 98 -2.93 -4.84 -10.07
CA VAL A 98 -3.52 -3.50 -9.94
C VAL A 98 -2.41 -2.50 -9.74
N ARG A 99 -2.39 -1.46 -10.58
CA ARG A 99 -1.50 -0.31 -10.42
C ARG A 99 -2.31 0.91 -10.10
N LEU A 100 -1.87 1.72 -9.15
CA LEU A 100 -2.45 3.03 -8.89
C LEU A 100 -1.36 4.07 -8.67
N ARG A 101 -1.66 5.32 -8.99
CA ARG A 101 -0.76 6.46 -8.74
C ARG A 101 -1.55 7.72 -8.43
N GLY A 102 -0.95 8.59 -7.63
CA GLY A 102 -1.62 9.81 -7.20
C GLY A 102 -0.79 10.69 -6.28
N ARG A 103 -1.45 11.75 -5.81
CA ARG A 103 -0.91 12.59 -4.74
C ARG A 103 -0.95 11.83 -3.42
N VAL A 104 -0.06 12.18 -2.51
CA VAL A 104 0.01 11.62 -1.17
C VAL A 104 -0.38 12.67 -0.16
N GLU A 105 -1.22 12.27 0.79
CA GLU A 105 -1.63 13.07 1.93
C GLU A 105 -1.26 12.33 3.22
N GLU A 106 -0.98 13.09 4.28
CA GLU A 106 -0.86 12.51 5.61
C GLU A 106 -2.26 12.13 6.14
N VAL A 107 -2.37 10.97 6.78
CA VAL A 107 -3.59 10.64 7.52
C VAL A 107 -3.71 11.53 8.75
N THR A 108 -4.93 11.69 9.25
CA THR A 108 -5.14 12.45 10.49
C THR A 108 -4.44 11.79 11.67
N LYS A 109 -4.08 12.58 12.68
CA LYS A 109 -3.51 12.05 13.94
C LYS A 109 -4.41 10.98 14.56
N ALA A 110 -5.72 11.20 14.54
CA ALA A 110 -6.71 10.25 15.04
C ALA A 110 -6.71 8.92 14.27
N GLU A 111 -6.65 8.95 12.93
CA GLU A 111 -6.50 7.72 12.11
C GLU A 111 -5.20 6.98 12.45
N ALA A 112 -4.09 7.71 12.60
CA ALA A 112 -2.80 7.13 12.98
C ALA A 112 -2.79 6.54 14.40
N ASP A 113 -3.35 7.24 15.38
CA ASP A 113 -3.47 6.78 16.77
C ASP A 113 -4.33 5.51 16.86
N ALA A 114 -5.52 5.53 16.24
CA ALA A 114 -6.42 4.39 16.23
C ALA A 114 -5.78 3.15 15.57
N TYR A 115 -5.15 3.33 14.41
CA TYR A 115 -4.47 2.22 13.76
C TYR A 115 -3.28 1.72 14.59
N PHE A 116 -2.45 2.62 15.13
CA PHE A 116 -1.32 2.22 15.98
C PHE A 116 -1.77 1.42 17.21
N ALA A 117 -2.84 1.85 17.88
CA ALA A 117 -3.40 1.16 19.04
C ALA A 117 -3.89 -0.25 18.71
N SER A 118 -4.38 -0.51 17.49
CA SER A 118 -4.81 -1.85 17.08
C SER A 118 -3.66 -2.83 16.77
N ARG A 119 -2.42 -2.34 16.62
CA ARG A 119 -1.26 -3.19 16.32
C ARG A 119 -0.88 -4.05 17.52
N ALA A 120 -0.40 -5.27 17.24
CA ALA A 120 0.20 -6.14 18.25
C ALA A 120 1.28 -5.40 19.07
N ARG A 121 1.37 -5.67 20.37
CA ARG A 121 2.29 -4.95 21.27
C ARG A 121 3.73 -4.92 20.76
N GLY A 122 4.28 -6.06 20.30
CA GLY A 122 5.63 -6.12 19.74
C GLY A 122 5.83 -5.24 18.51
N SER A 123 4.77 -5.06 17.69
CA SER A 123 4.79 -4.13 16.55
C SER A 123 4.82 -2.66 16.99
N ARG A 124 4.17 -2.31 18.11
CA ARG A 124 4.21 -0.96 18.69
C ARG A 124 5.57 -0.67 19.31
N ILE A 125 6.16 -1.63 20.04
CA ILE A 125 7.53 -1.54 20.58
C ILE A 125 8.54 -1.40 19.44
N GLY A 126 8.46 -2.26 18.41
CA GLY A 126 9.37 -2.20 17.27
C GLY A 126 9.32 -0.87 16.50
N ALA A 127 8.17 -0.18 16.52
CA ALA A 127 8.05 1.15 15.91
C ALA A 127 8.84 2.24 16.66
N TRP A 128 9.00 2.11 17.98
CA TRP A 128 9.88 2.97 18.78
C TRP A 128 11.35 2.56 18.63
N ALA A 129 11.64 1.26 18.68
CA ALA A 129 13.01 0.74 18.68
C ALA A 129 13.74 0.99 17.36
N SER A 130 13.02 0.99 16.24
CA SER A 130 13.61 1.04 14.91
C SER A 130 13.73 2.48 14.38
N ALA A 131 14.97 2.97 14.30
CA ALA A 131 15.33 4.13 13.49
C ALA A 131 15.31 3.75 11.99
N GLN A 132 14.09 3.57 11.44
CA GLN A 132 13.87 2.99 10.12
C GLN A 132 14.70 3.70 9.03
N SER A 133 15.42 2.91 8.21
CA SER A 133 16.32 3.37 7.13
C SER A 133 17.62 4.05 7.57
N ARG A 134 17.95 4.08 8.86
CA ARG A 134 19.29 4.50 9.33
C ARG A 134 20.27 3.33 9.32
N PRO A 135 21.59 3.58 9.16
CA PRO A 135 22.60 2.53 9.31
C PRO A 135 22.48 1.86 10.68
N LEU A 136 22.52 0.53 10.68
CA LEU A 136 22.55 -0.28 11.90
C LEU A 136 23.92 -0.94 11.99
N GLU A 137 24.66 -0.66 13.07
CA GLU A 137 26.01 -1.20 13.26
C GLU A 137 25.99 -2.73 13.34
N LYS A 138 25.08 -3.28 14.16
CA LYS A 138 24.88 -4.71 14.36
C LYS A 138 23.48 -4.99 14.87
N ARG A 139 23.01 -6.22 14.65
CA ARG A 139 21.67 -6.68 15.05
C ARG A 139 21.39 -6.50 16.54
N SER A 140 22.36 -6.74 17.41
CA SER A 140 22.18 -6.63 18.86
C SER A 140 21.76 -5.23 19.31
N VAL A 141 22.17 -4.17 18.60
CA VAL A 141 21.76 -2.79 18.94
C VAL A 141 20.23 -2.62 18.86
N LEU A 142 19.59 -3.24 17.87
CA LEU A 142 18.13 -3.21 17.74
C LEU A 142 17.46 -4.09 18.81
N GLU A 143 18.04 -5.26 19.08
CA GLU A 143 17.51 -6.19 20.10
C GLU A 143 17.58 -5.58 21.51
N ASP A 144 18.69 -4.91 21.84
CA ASP A 144 18.88 -4.19 23.10
C ASP A 144 17.87 -3.03 23.22
N ALA A 145 17.63 -2.27 22.14
CA ALA A 145 16.64 -1.20 22.12
C ALA A 145 15.20 -1.71 22.32
N VAL A 146 14.86 -2.86 21.71
CA VAL A 146 13.57 -3.52 21.94
C VAL A 146 13.44 -3.94 23.40
N ALA A 147 14.45 -4.63 23.95
CA ALA A 147 14.42 -5.10 25.34
C ALA A 147 14.32 -3.94 26.34
N GLU A 148 14.97 -2.81 26.07
CA GLU A 148 14.87 -1.63 26.93
C GLU A 148 13.47 -1.00 26.88
N LEU A 149 12.87 -0.89 25.68
CA LEU A 149 11.50 -0.41 25.53
C LEU A 149 10.48 -1.37 26.17
N GLU A 150 10.72 -2.67 26.13
CA GLU A 150 9.86 -3.64 26.82
C GLU A 150 9.90 -3.48 28.34
N LYS A 151 11.05 -3.12 28.92
CA LYS A 151 11.18 -2.77 30.34
C LYS A 151 10.53 -1.42 30.66
N GLN A 152 10.65 -0.45 29.76
CA GLN A 152 10.04 0.88 29.92
C GLN A 152 8.51 0.82 29.89
N TYR A 153 7.95 -0.08 29.08
CA TYR A 153 6.51 -0.30 28.95
C TYR A 153 6.12 -1.73 29.39
N PRO A 154 6.30 -2.09 30.68
CA PRO A 154 6.17 -3.48 31.14
C PRO A 154 4.76 -4.03 30.92
N GLU A 155 3.74 -3.20 31.14
CA GLU A 155 2.34 -3.47 30.87
C GLU A 155 1.67 -2.20 30.33
N GLY A 156 0.49 -2.34 29.74
CA GLY A 156 -0.33 -1.19 29.33
C GLY A 156 -0.04 -0.65 27.92
N GLU A 157 -0.44 0.61 27.71
CA GLU A 157 -0.45 1.27 26.40
C GLU A 157 0.95 1.75 26.01
N VAL A 158 1.42 1.33 24.84
CA VAL A 158 2.61 1.90 24.20
C VAL A 158 2.11 3.06 23.36
N PRO A 159 2.48 4.32 23.63
CA PRO A 159 2.02 5.46 22.85
C PRO A 159 2.59 5.40 21.42
N ARG A 160 1.93 6.02 20.46
CA ARG A 160 2.46 6.15 19.10
C ARG A 160 3.69 7.09 19.10
N PRO A 161 4.83 6.70 18.49
CA PRO A 161 5.96 7.61 18.32
C PRO A 161 5.57 8.83 17.47
N PRO A 162 6.10 10.04 17.75
CA PRO A 162 5.76 11.24 17.00
C PRO A 162 6.14 11.17 15.52
N HIS A 163 7.17 10.39 15.17
CA HIS A 163 7.62 10.15 13.80
C HIS A 163 6.88 9.02 13.07
N TRP A 164 5.92 8.35 13.72
CA TRP A 164 5.18 7.24 13.11
C TRP A 164 3.76 7.67 12.77
N SER A 165 3.33 7.50 11.53
CA SER A 165 1.98 7.88 11.07
C SER A 165 1.63 7.12 9.78
N GLY A 166 0.60 7.58 9.07
CA GLY A 166 0.16 7.01 7.79
C GLY A 166 0.15 8.02 6.65
N PHE A 167 0.18 7.46 5.45
CA PHE A 167 0.00 8.17 4.20
C PHE A 167 -1.19 7.58 3.44
N ARG A 168 -1.98 8.46 2.81
CA ARG A 168 -3.04 8.11 1.87
C ARG A 168 -2.59 8.50 0.46
N ILE A 169 -2.63 7.56 -0.48
CA ILE A 169 -2.53 7.88 -1.91
C ILE A 169 -3.93 8.18 -2.42
N VAL A 170 -4.17 9.41 -2.85
CA VAL A 170 -5.41 9.84 -3.52
C VAL A 170 -5.23 9.59 -5.02
N PRO A 171 -5.84 8.52 -5.58
CA PRO A 171 -5.50 8.07 -6.92
C PRO A 171 -6.13 8.99 -7.97
N VAL A 172 -5.34 9.31 -9.00
CA VAL A 172 -5.80 9.94 -10.25
C VAL A 172 -5.82 8.93 -11.40
N GLN A 173 -5.20 7.77 -11.20
CA GLN A 173 -5.20 6.67 -12.14
C GLN A 173 -5.15 5.34 -11.40
N ILE A 174 -6.01 4.40 -11.82
CA ILE A 174 -6.03 3.01 -11.37
C ILE A 174 -6.12 2.12 -12.62
N GLU A 175 -5.18 1.20 -12.78
CA GLU A 175 -5.10 0.23 -13.88
C GLU A 175 -5.32 -1.18 -13.34
N PHE A 176 -6.20 -1.92 -14.00
CA PHE A 176 -6.45 -3.34 -13.75
C PHE A 176 -5.93 -4.14 -14.94
N TRP A 177 -5.11 -5.14 -14.64
CA TRP A 177 -4.52 -6.04 -15.61
C TRP A 177 -4.84 -7.48 -15.22
N GLN A 178 -5.27 -8.29 -16.19
CA GLN A 178 -5.52 -9.72 -16.06
C GLN A 178 -4.80 -10.47 -17.18
N ASP A 179 -4.21 -11.63 -16.87
CA ASP A 179 -3.63 -12.47 -17.91
C ASP A 179 -4.67 -12.90 -18.96
N GLY A 180 -4.24 -13.01 -20.20
CA GLY A 180 -5.09 -13.44 -21.31
C GLY A 180 -4.35 -14.47 -22.15
N ALA A 181 -5.12 -15.28 -22.86
CA ALA A 181 -4.55 -16.26 -23.79
C ALA A 181 -3.67 -15.56 -24.83
N TYR A 182 -2.60 -16.23 -25.26
CA TYR A 182 -1.68 -15.72 -26.29
C TYR A 182 -1.03 -14.36 -25.99
N ARG A 183 -0.91 -13.99 -24.70
CA ARG A 183 -0.42 -12.67 -24.23
C ARG A 183 -1.34 -11.49 -24.58
N LEU A 184 -2.58 -11.78 -24.97
CA LEU A 184 -3.61 -10.77 -25.19
C LEU A 184 -4.26 -10.42 -23.86
N HIS A 185 -3.50 -9.75 -23.00
CA HIS A 185 -3.92 -9.36 -21.66
C HIS A 185 -5.03 -8.31 -21.71
N ASP A 186 -5.94 -8.41 -20.75
CA ASP A 186 -6.96 -7.38 -20.56
C ASP A 186 -6.43 -6.28 -19.65
N ARG A 187 -6.55 -5.05 -20.14
CA ARG A 187 -6.12 -3.84 -19.43
C ARG A 187 -7.22 -2.80 -19.48
N ILE A 188 -7.74 -2.41 -18.33
CA ILE A 188 -8.59 -1.22 -18.20
C ILE A 188 -7.92 -0.21 -17.29
N VAL A 189 -8.02 1.05 -17.67
CA VAL A 189 -7.50 2.17 -16.90
C VAL A 189 -8.63 3.12 -16.59
N PHE A 190 -8.78 3.41 -15.31
CA PHE A 190 -9.58 4.50 -14.81
C PHE A 190 -8.70 5.72 -14.60
N SER A 191 -9.13 6.90 -15.03
CA SER A 191 -8.40 8.17 -14.85
C SER A 191 -9.33 9.33 -14.54
N ARG A 192 -8.88 10.26 -13.71
CA ARG A 192 -9.56 11.53 -13.35
C ARG A 192 -8.53 12.63 -13.13
N GLY A 193 -8.87 13.90 -13.34
CA GLY A 193 -7.94 15.02 -13.15
C GLY A 193 -7.59 15.26 -11.67
N ASP A 194 -8.59 15.17 -10.80
CA ASP A 194 -8.43 15.25 -9.35
C ASP A 194 -9.52 14.44 -8.60
N GLU A 195 -9.58 14.54 -7.27
CA GLU A 195 -10.45 13.73 -6.43
C GLU A 195 -11.94 14.07 -6.52
N ASN A 196 -12.28 15.25 -7.05
CA ASN A 196 -13.65 15.75 -7.24
C ASN A 196 -14.16 15.51 -8.66
N GLU A 197 -13.32 15.01 -9.55
CA GLU A 197 -13.71 14.66 -10.91
C GLU A 197 -14.16 13.20 -11.02
N GLU A 198 -15.11 12.97 -11.92
CA GLU A 198 -15.59 11.64 -12.27
C GLU A 198 -14.50 10.80 -12.95
N TRP A 199 -14.56 9.49 -12.73
CA TRP A 199 -13.65 8.56 -13.40
C TRP A 199 -14.02 8.41 -14.88
N THR A 200 -13.01 8.49 -15.74
CA THR A 200 -13.09 8.04 -17.13
C THR A 200 -12.45 6.66 -17.27
N LYS A 201 -12.97 5.82 -18.16
CA LYS A 201 -12.51 4.43 -18.37
C LYS A 201 -12.06 4.22 -19.81
N GLN A 202 -10.91 3.57 -19.99
CA GLN A 202 -10.41 3.16 -21.30
C GLN A 202 -9.78 1.77 -21.25
N ARG A 203 -9.83 1.05 -22.38
CA ARG A 203 -9.11 -0.22 -22.56
C ARG A 203 -7.77 0.06 -23.23
N LEU A 204 -6.70 -0.59 -22.75
CA LEU A 204 -5.37 -0.49 -23.33
C LEU A 204 -4.98 -1.79 -24.03
N TYR A 205 -4.12 -1.69 -25.05
CA TYR A 205 -3.42 -2.86 -25.59
C TYR A 205 -2.47 -3.45 -24.54
N PRO A 206 -2.26 -4.77 -24.52
CA PRO A 206 -1.30 -5.44 -23.63
C PRO A 206 0.13 -4.93 -23.81
#